data_AF-A0A7X8IDD8-F1
#
_entry.id   AF-A0A7X8IDD8-F1
#
_cell.length_a   1.000
_cell.length_b   1.000
_cell.length_c   1.000
_cell.angle_alpha   90.00
_cell.angle_beta   90.00
_cell.angle_gamma   90.00
#
_symmetry.space_group_name_H-M   'P 1'
#
loop_
_entity.id
_entity.type
_entity.pdbx_description
1 polymer ?
#
loop_
_entity_poly.entity_id
_entity_poly.type
_entity_poly.pdbx_seq_one_letter_code
_entity_poly.pdbx_strand_id
1 'polypeptide(L)' 'MGLSPVKLERIEGNKLYIRDVDMLDGTPLLDIKPYSPMFDRFDVSRSGWMDHVKDARKIADERFHR' A
#
# COMPACT_ATOMS: atom_id res chain seq x y z
N MET A 1 -5.96 13.94 6.32
CA MET A 1 -6.07 12.74 5.45
C MET A 1 -5.85 11.52 6.32
N GLY A 2 -6.69 10.50 6.20
CA GLY A 2 -6.53 9.24 6.93
C GLY A 2 -5.56 8.30 6.21
N LEU A 3 -4.84 7.48 6.97
CA LEU A 3 -3.95 6.42 6.49
C LEU A 3 -4.20 5.19 7.34
N SER A 4 -4.60 4.09 6.70
CA SER A 4 -4.93 2.84 7.40
C SER A 4 -4.18 1.69 6.74
N PRO A 5 -3.20 1.06 7.42
CA PRO A 5 -2.64 -0.21 6.96
C PRO A 5 -3.69 -1.30 7.15
N VAL A 6 -4.04 -1.97 6.05
CA VAL A 6 -5.12 -2.96 6.01
C VAL A 6 -4.60 -4.28 5.48
N LYS A 7 -5.24 -5.39 5.86
CA LYS A 7 -4.91 -6.69 5.29
C LYS A 7 -5.73 -6.93 4.04
N LEU A 8 -5.04 -7.18 2.92
CA LEU A 8 -5.63 -7.57 1.65
C LEU A 8 -5.97 -9.06 1.65
N GLU A 9 -7.26 -9.38 1.50
CA GLU A 9 -7.76 -10.76 1.48
C GLU A 9 -7.85 -11.30 0.05
N ARG A 10 -8.39 -10.52 -0.90
CA ARG A 10 -8.43 -10.88 -2.32
C ARG A 10 -8.62 -9.68 -3.24
N ILE A 11 -8.37 -9.91 -4.53
CA ILE A 11 -8.56 -8.95 -5.63
C ILE A 11 -9.55 -9.57 -6.62
N GLU A 12 -10.58 -8.82 -7.00
CA GLU A 12 -11.51 -9.20 -8.08
C GLU A 12 -11.68 -8.03 -9.05
N GLY A 13 -11.00 -8.10 -10.20
CA GLY A 13 -10.98 -6.99 -11.15
C GLY A 13 -10.43 -5.72 -10.50
N ASN A 14 -11.28 -4.68 -10.42
CA ASN A 14 -10.95 -3.40 -9.79
C ASN A 14 -11.39 -3.29 -8.31
N LYS A 15 -11.85 -4.39 -7.69
CA LYS A 15 -12.27 -4.42 -6.30
C LYS A 15 -11.22 -5.10 -5.42
N LEU A 16 -10.85 -4.42 -4.34
CA LEU A 16 -10.01 -4.97 -3.27
C LEU A 16 -10.90 -5.32 -2.08
N TYR A 17 -10.80 -6.55 -1.60
CA TYR A 17 -11.46 -6.95 -0.37
C TYR A 17 -10.43 -6.96 0.74
N ILE A 18 -10.68 -6.12 1.74
CA ILE A 18 -9.76 -5.81 2.82
C ILE A 18 -10.45 -6.02 4.17
N ARG A 19 -9.63 -6.16 5.22
CA ARG A 19 -10.08 -6.24 6.61
C ARG A 19 -9.21 -5.36 7.51
N ASP A 20 -9.63 -5.23 8.77
CA ASP A 20 -8.97 -4.42 9.79
C ASP A 20 -8.96 -2.92 9.41
N VAL A 21 -10.07 -2.45 8.81
CA VAL A 21 -10.31 -1.04 8.42
C VAL A 21 -10.98 -0.24 9.53
N ASP A 22 -10.71 1.07 9.56
CA ASP A 22 -11.25 2.04 10.51
C ASP A 22 -11.92 3.24 9.83
N MET A 23 -12.50 3.02 8.64
CA MET A 23 -13.20 4.03 7.84
C MET A 23 -14.70 3.73 7.71
N LEU A 24 -15.51 4.78 7.56
CA LEU A 24 -16.94 4.64 7.31
C LEU A 24 -17.23 4.23 5.86
N ASP A 25 -18.37 3.59 5.65
CA ASP A 25 -18.85 3.31 4.30
C ASP A 25 -19.01 4.61 3.47
N GLY A 26 -18.65 4.54 2.19
CA GLY A 26 -18.61 5.70 1.29
C GLY A 26 -17.44 6.66 1.47
N THR A 27 -16.48 6.39 2.37
CA THR A 27 -15.27 7.23 2.52
C THR A 27 -14.46 7.25 1.21
N PRO A 28 -14.16 8.43 0.63
CA PRO A 28 -13.40 8.51 -0.62
C PRO A 28 -11.96 7.99 -0.49
N LEU A 29 -11.55 7.12 -1.41
CA LEU A 29 -10.19 6.63 -1.53
C LEU A 29 -9.34 7.57 -2.40
N LEU A 30 -8.19 7.99 -1.89
CA LEU A 30 -7.28 8.90 -2.60
C LEU A 30 -6.09 8.17 -3.26
N ASP A 31 -5.53 7.17 -2.59
CA ASP A 31 -4.32 6.48 -3.03
C ASP A 31 -4.19 5.09 -2.42
N ILE A 32 -3.48 4.18 -3.10
CA ILE A 32 -3.14 2.83 -2.62
C ILE A 32 -1.63 2.63 -2.79
N LYS A 33 -0.98 2.13 -1.74
CA LYS A 33 0.44 1.77 -1.75
C LYS A 33 0.63 0.35 -1.20
N PRO A 34 1.69 -0.36 -1.62
CA PRO A 34 1.99 -1.63 -1.00
C PRO A 34 2.50 -1.35 0.42
N TYR A 35 2.26 -2.27 1.32
CA TYR A 35 2.86 -2.22 2.65
C TYR A 35 4.36 -2.46 2.55
N SER A 36 5.23 -1.63 3.15
CA SER A 36 6.68 -1.75 3.06
C SER A 36 7.29 -2.24 4.37
N PRO A 37 7.75 -3.51 4.47
CA PRO A 37 8.41 -4.03 5.67
C PRO A 37 9.64 -3.22 6.12
N MET A 38 10.29 -2.48 5.21
CA MET A 38 11.46 -1.66 5.54
C MET A 38 11.12 -0.37 6.29
N PHE A 39 9.90 0.16 6.11
CA PHE A 39 9.50 1.46 6.65
C PHE A 39 8.36 1.35 7.66
N ASP A 40 7.59 0.28 7.56
CA ASP A 40 6.42 0.04 8.38
C ASP A 40 6.69 -1.06 9.43
N ARG A 41 5.85 -1.12 10.47
CA ARG A 41 6.12 -1.85 11.71
C ARG A 41 5.76 -3.35 11.71
N PHE A 42 4.86 -3.78 10.83
CA PHE A 42 4.36 -5.15 10.80
C PHE A 42 5.27 -6.00 9.92
N ASP A 43 5.70 -7.13 10.46
CA ASP A 43 6.37 -8.14 9.65
C ASP A 43 5.32 -8.81 8.76
N VAL A 44 5.44 -8.64 7.45
CA VAL A 44 4.50 -9.19 6.47
C VAL A 44 5.25 -10.10 5.51
N SER A 45 4.64 -11.22 5.18
CA SER A 45 5.26 -12.22 4.29
C SER A 45 5.27 -11.81 2.81
N ARG A 46 4.56 -10.73 2.44
CA ARG A 46 4.43 -10.21 1.07
C ARG A 46 4.28 -8.68 1.09
N SER A 47 4.98 -8.00 0.19
CA SER A 47 4.95 -6.55 -0.03
C SER A 47 4.43 -6.21 -1.45
N GLY A 48 3.81 -7.18 -2.14
CA GLY A 48 3.09 -6.94 -3.39
C GLY A 48 4.05 -6.56 -4.53
N TRP A 49 3.75 -5.50 -5.28
CA TRP A 49 4.61 -5.10 -6.40
C TRP A 49 6.01 -4.64 -5.95
N MET A 50 6.18 -4.31 -4.67
CA MET A 50 7.47 -3.95 -4.11
C MET A 50 8.42 -5.15 -4.01
N ASP A 51 7.88 -6.38 -3.88
CA ASP A 51 8.67 -7.63 -3.91
C ASP A 51 9.40 -7.84 -5.25
N HIS A 52 8.96 -7.15 -6.32
CA HIS A 52 9.53 -7.26 -7.66
C HIS A 52 10.47 -6.10 -8.03
N VAL A 53 10.63 -5.12 -7.15
CA VAL A 53 11.53 -3.98 -7.38
C VAL A 53 12.96 -4.41 -7.04
N LYS A 54 13.75 -4.72 -8.08
CA LYS A 54 15.16 -5.15 -7.94
C LYS A 54 16.11 -4.06 -7.45
N ASP A 55 15.68 -2.80 -7.56
CA ASP A 55 16.53 -1.64 -7.37
C ASP A 55 16.19 -0.97 -6.03
N ALA A 56 17.05 -1.15 -5.03
CA ALA A 56 16.88 -0.58 -3.70
C ALA A 56 17.20 0.93 -3.65
N ARG A 57 17.00 1.65 -4.77
CA ARG A 57 17.17 3.10 -4.82
C ARG A 57 16.21 3.71 -3.80
N LYS A 58 16.78 4.20 -2.70
CA LYS A 58 16.06 4.86 -1.58
C LYS A 58 15.60 6.28 -1.93
N ILE A 59 15.70 6.66 -3.20
CA ILE A 59 15.49 8.02 -3.67
C ILE A 59 14.40 7.93 -4.72
N ALA A 60 13.36 8.76 -4.55
CA ALA A 60 12.34 8.91 -5.58
C ALA A 60 13.02 9.36 -6.88
N ASP A 61 12.45 8.97 -8.02
CA ASP A 61 12.90 9.53 -9.28
C ASP A 61 12.50 11.02 -9.39
N GLU A 62 12.92 11.65 -10.48
CA GLU A 62 12.72 13.08 -10.72
C GLU A 62 11.24 13.49 -10.88
N ARG A 63 10.26 12.56 -10.79
CA ARG A 63 8.82 12.90 -10.91
C ARG A 63 8.32 13.86 -9.84
N PHE A 64 9.07 14.00 -8.74
CA PHE A 64 8.74 14.88 -7.62
C PHE A 64 9.64 16.12 -7.52
N HIS A 65 10.59 16.27 -8.45
CA HIS A 65 11.46 17.45 -8.55
C HIS A 65 10.95 18.36 -9.68
N ARG A 66 10.97 19.68 -9.45
CA ARG A 66 10.42 20.70 -10.35
C ARG A 66 11.51 21.60 -10.86
#